data_AF-A0A915MX70-F1
#
_entry.id   AF-A0A915MX70-F1
#
_cell.length_a   1.000
_cell.length_b   1.000
_cell.length_c   1.000
_cell.angle_alpha   90.00
_cell.angle_beta   90.00
_cell.angle_gamma   90.00
#
_symmetry.space_group_name_H-M   'P 1'
#
loop_
_entity.id
_entity.type
_entity.pdbx_description
1 polymer ?
#
loop_
_entity_poly.entity_id
_entity_poly.type
_entity_poly.pdbx_seq_one_letter_code
_entity_poly.pdbx_strand_id
1 'polypeptide(L)'
;MLELTDLCPPKIQAEIWSIFVAIVKKSFLNLEICTKSGLVSLLLDRLPDADFIIADLFIQLLTVLTGYSISVKEFKHFLKSLKVDNNCW
;
A
#
# COMPACT_ATOMS: atom_id res chain seq x y z
N MET A 1 -10.88 5.64 6.46
CA MET A 1 -9.73 4.98 7.14
C MET A 1 -8.44 5.67 6.73
N LEU A 2 -8.09 5.66 5.44
CA LEU A 2 -6.87 6.33 4.94
C LEU A 2 -6.82 7.84 5.28
N GLU A 3 -7.92 8.56 5.05
CA GLU A 3 -8.00 9.99 5.42
C GLU A 3 -7.85 10.23 6.94
N LEU A 4 -8.25 9.26 7.76
CA LEU A 4 -8.10 9.36 9.22
C LEU A 4 -6.66 9.06 9.65
N THR A 5 -5.99 8.13 8.96
CA THR A 5 -4.56 7.88 9.21
C THR A 5 -3.72 9.09 8.83
N ASP A 6 -4.07 9.79 7.75
CA ASP A 6 -3.33 10.97 7.28
C ASP A 6 -3.34 12.13 8.31
N LEU A 7 -4.32 12.17 9.22
CA LEU A 7 -4.42 13.16 10.31
C LEU A 7 -3.58 12.80 11.55
N CYS A 8 -3.06 11.57 11.63
CA CYS A 8 -2.35 11.08 12.80
C CYS A 8 -0.85 11.45 12.74
N PRO A 9 -0.17 11.63 13.90
CA PRO A 9 1.28 11.74 13.93
C PRO A 9 1.98 10.52 13.31
N PRO A 10 3.18 10.67 12.71
CA PRO A 10 3.87 9.58 11.99
C PRO A 10 4.02 8.27 12.78
N LYS A 11 4.29 8.38 14.08
CA LYS A 11 4.39 7.20 14.97
C LYS A 11 3.08 6.40 15.02
N ILE A 12 1.95 7.10 15.16
CA ILE A 12 0.63 6.47 15.22
C ILE A 12 0.25 5.90 13.85
N GLN A 13 0.60 6.60 12.76
CA GLN A 13 0.42 6.05 11.41
C GLN A 13 1.16 4.72 11.24
N ALA A 14 2.43 4.65 11.65
CA ALA A 14 3.22 3.42 11.58
C ALA A 14 2.63 2.28 12.43
N GLU A 15 2.14 2.57 13.63
CA GLU A 15 1.43 1.58 14.47
C GLU A 15 0.16 1.06 13.79
N ILE A 16 -0.68 1.95 13.25
CA ILE A 16 -1.90 1.55 12.53
C ILE A 16 -1.56 0.69 11.31
N TRP A 17 -0.58 1.13 10.50
CA TRP A 17 -0.19 0.43 9.28
C TRP A 17 0.43 -0.94 9.57
N SER A 18 1.28 -1.04 10.59
CA SER A 18 1.88 -2.34 10.99
C SER A 18 0.83 -3.35 11.47
N ILE A 19 -0.16 -2.91 12.25
CA ILE A 19 -1.29 -3.75 12.65
C ILE A 19 -2.13 -4.14 11.44
N PHE A 20 -2.39 -3.20 10.53
CA PHE A 20 -3.18 -3.45 9.33
C PHE A 20 -2.51 -4.49 8.41
N VAL A 21 -1.19 -4.40 8.21
CA VAL A 21 -0.40 -5.43 7.50
C VAL A 21 -0.58 -6.80 8.15
N ALA A 22 -0.45 -6.89 9.47
CA ALA A 22 -0.59 -8.15 10.21
C ALA A 22 -1.99 -8.78 10.08
N ILE A 23 -3.04 -7.95 10.03
CA ILE A 23 -4.45 -8.37 9.87
C ILE A 23 -4.72 -8.86 8.45
N VAL A 24 -4.28 -8.11 7.45
CA VAL A 24 -4.54 -8.43 6.03
C VAL A 24 -3.82 -9.72 5.64
N LYS A 25 -2.55 -9.88 6.02
CA LYS A 25 -1.72 -11.04 5.63
C LYS A 25 -2.25 -12.39 6.15
N LYS A 26 -3.09 -12.40 7.18
CA LYS A 26 -3.59 -13.63 7.83
C LYS A 26 -5.04 -14.01 7.48
N SER A 27 -5.70 -13.27 6.59
CA SER A 27 -7.12 -13.48 6.31
C SER A 27 -7.44 -13.33 4.82
N PHE A 28 -7.86 -14.44 4.20
CA PHE A 28 -8.33 -14.44 2.81
C PHE A 28 -9.48 -13.48 2.57
N LEU A 29 -10.43 -13.38 3.51
CA LEU A 29 -11.54 -12.43 3.40
C LEU A 29 -11.04 -10.98 3.41
N ASN A 30 -10.06 -10.66 4.26
CA ASN A 30 -9.50 -9.32 4.32
C ASN A 30 -8.72 -9.01 3.03
N LEU A 31 -7.98 -9.98 2.49
CA LEU A 31 -7.29 -9.84 1.21
C LEU A 31 -8.28 -9.54 0.08
N GLU A 32 -9.35 -10.35 -0.04
CA GLU A 32 -10.39 -10.15 -1.05
C GLU A 32 -11.04 -8.76 -0.94
N ILE A 33 -11.40 -8.34 0.27
CA ILE A 33 -12.01 -7.01 0.50
C ILE A 33 -11.03 -5.88 0.15
N CYS A 34 -9.75 -6.02 0.52
CA CYS A 34 -8.73 -5.02 0.22
C CYS A 34 -8.44 -4.91 -1.28
N THR A 35 -8.39 -6.04 -2.01
CA THR A 35 -8.25 -6.00 -3.47
C THR A 35 -9.48 -5.36 -4.10
N LYS A 36 -10.70 -5.73 -3.68
CA LYS A 36 -11.95 -5.16 -4.24
C LYS A 36 -12.12 -3.67 -3.96
N SER A 37 -11.54 -3.15 -2.88
CA SER A 37 -11.58 -1.72 -2.57
C SER A 37 -10.60 -0.88 -3.40
N GLY A 38 -9.74 -1.50 -4.22
CA GLY A 38 -8.71 -0.81 -4.99
C GLY A 38 -7.53 -0.33 -4.15
N LEU A 39 -7.28 -0.99 -3.01
CA LEU A 39 -6.25 -0.58 -2.05
C LEU A 39 -4.85 -0.53 -2.67
N VAL A 40 -4.54 -1.40 -3.64
CA VAL A 40 -3.25 -1.38 -4.35
C VAL A 40 -3.01 -0.04 -5.04
N SER A 41 -4.02 0.50 -5.74
CA SER A 41 -3.88 1.80 -6.41
C SER A 41 -3.73 2.93 -5.37
N LEU A 42 -4.54 2.89 -4.30
CA LEU A 42 -4.51 3.91 -3.25
C LEU A 42 -3.19 3.98 -2.47
N LEU A 43 -2.49 2.85 -2.33
CA LEU A 43 -1.17 2.81 -1.71
C LEU A 43 -0.09 3.30 -2.67
N LEU A 44 -0.17 2.92 -3.96
CA LEU A 44 0.76 3.37 -4.98
C LEU A 44 0.70 4.88 -5.21
N ASP A 45 -0.49 5.48 -5.14
CA ASP A 45 -0.69 6.93 -5.24
C ASP A 45 -0.08 7.69 -4.05
N ARG A 46 -0.02 7.07 -2.85
CA ARG A 46 0.54 7.70 -1.64
C ARG A 46 2.03 7.42 -1.42
N LEU A 47 2.58 6.40 -2.06
CA LEU A 47 3.95 5.94 -1.85
C LEU A 47 5.02 7.04 -2.08
N PRO A 48 4.90 7.95 -3.08
CA PRO A 48 5.92 8.99 -3.32
C PRO A 48 6.09 9.99 -2.17
N ASP A 49 5.01 10.27 -1.43
CA ASP A 49 4.99 11.27 -0.36
C ASP A 49 5.14 10.65 1.05
N ALA A 50 5.25 9.32 1.13
CA ALA A 50 5.34 8.60 2.39
C ALA A 50 6.74 8.73 3.03
N ASP A 51 6.78 8.95 4.35
CA ASP A 51 8.02 8.80 5.12
C ASP A 51 8.57 7.37 4.99
N PHE A 52 9.89 7.21 5.15
CA PHE A 52 10.60 5.93 4.98
C PHE A 52 9.94 4.75 5.71
N ILE A 53 9.50 4.94 6.96
CA ILE A 53 8.89 3.85 7.74
C ILE A 53 7.52 3.47 7.16
N ILE A 54 6.73 4.47 6.75
CA ILE A 54 5.40 4.25 6.19
C ILE A 54 5.52 3.63 4.79
N ALA A 55 6.48 4.08 3.99
CA ALA A 55 6.77 3.55 2.67
C ALA A 55 7.14 2.05 2.76
N ASP A 56 7.97 1.64 3.74
CA ASP A 56 8.29 0.23 3.96
C ASP A 56 7.02 -0.60 4.28
N LEU A 57 6.14 -0.08 5.15
CA LEU A 57 4.87 -0.74 5.45
C LEU A 57 3.94 -0.82 4.23
N PHE A 58 3.91 0.20 3.38
CA PHE A 58 3.15 0.19 2.13
C PHE A 58 3.69 -0.86 1.17
N ILE A 59 5.01 -0.96 1.01
CA ILE A 59 5.65 -1.96 0.16
C ILE A 59 5.36 -3.38 0.68
N GLN A 60 5.40 -3.59 2.00
CA GLN A 60 5.02 -4.87 2.61
C GLN A 60 3.56 -5.23 2.29
N LEU A 61 2.65 -4.26 2.42
CA LEU A 61 1.23 -4.47 2.15
C LEU A 61 0.95 -4.72 0.67
N LEU A 62 1.57 -3.93 -0.21
CA LEU A 62 1.53 -4.11 -1.66
C LEU A 62 1.98 -5.52 -2.03
N THR A 63 3.12 -5.98 -1.50
CA THR A 63 3.64 -7.33 -1.74
C THR A 63 2.63 -8.40 -1.37
N VAL A 64 1.98 -8.26 -0.20
CA VAL A 64 0.95 -9.21 0.26
C VAL A 64 -0.28 -9.20 -0.65
N LEU A 65 -0.78 -8.01 -1.01
CA LEU A 65 -1.97 -7.86 -1.85
C LEU A 65 -1.73 -8.36 -3.28
N THR A 66 -0.63 -7.93 -3.92
CA THR A 66 -0.31 -8.32 -5.30
C THR A 66 0.07 -9.79 -5.40
N GLY A 67 0.62 -10.38 -4.33
CA GLY A 67 0.87 -11.81 -4.25
C GLY A 67 -0.42 -12.64 -4.14
N TYR A 68 -1.50 -12.07 -3.59
CA TYR A 68 -2.82 -12.69 -3.58
C TYR A 68 -3.56 -12.50 -4.91
N SER A 69 -3.71 -11.26 -5.36
CA SER A 69 -4.28 -10.93 -6.68
C SER A 69 -3.99 -9.49 -7.08
N ILE A 70 -3.79 -9.25 -8.37
CA ILE A 70 -3.65 -7.91 -8.95
C ILE A 70 -4.43 -7.83 -10.26
N SER A 71 -5.22 -6.76 -10.43
CA SER A 71 -5.92 -6.52 -11.69
C SER A 71 -4.99 -5.96 -12.76
N VAL A 72 -5.36 -6.07 -14.04
CA VAL A 72 -4.61 -5.45 -15.15
C VAL A 72 -4.49 -3.93 -14.98
N LYS A 73 -5.52 -3.28 -14.41
CA LYS A 73 -5.52 -1.84 -14.15
C LYS A 73 -4.48 -1.48 -13.09
N GLU A 74 -4.44 -2.21 -11.99
CA GLU A 74 -3.48 -2.01 -10.91
C GLU A 74 -2.06 -2.36 -11.34
N PHE A 75 -1.87 -3.43 -12.12
CA PHE A 75 -0.56 -3.78 -12.66
C PHE A 75 -0.01 -2.67 -13.58
N LYS A 76 -0.85 -2.11 -14.46
CA LYS A 76 -0.48 -0.95 -15.27
C LYS A 76 -0.14 0.27 -14.40
N HIS A 77 -0.83 0.47 -13.29
CA HIS A 77 -0.56 1.57 -12.37
C HIS A 77 0.76 1.35 -11.62
N PHE A 78 1.02 0.14 -11.11
CA PHE A 78 2.30 -0.26 -10.53
C PHE A 78 3.47 0.00 -11.47
N LEU A 79 3.37 -0.42 -12.74
CA LEU A 79 4.41 -0.14 -13.75
C LEU A 79 4.63 1.36 -14.01
N LYS A 80 3.60 2.20 -13.82
CA LYS A 80 3.75 3.66 -13.93
C LYS A 80 4.46 4.24 -12.70
N SER A 81 4.20 3.70 -11.51
CA SER A 81 4.87 4.11 -10.27
C SER A 81 6.35 3.73 -10.25
N LEU A 82 6.75 2.71 -11.02
CA LEU A 82 8.16 2.33 -11.22
C LEU A 82 8.90 3.22 -12.24
N LYS A 83 8.25 4.25 -12.80
CA LYS A 83 8.94 5.13 -13.75
C LYS A 83 10.04 5.91 -13.04
N VAL A 84 11.26 5.63 -13.45
CA VAL A 84 12.44 6.45 -13.21
C VAL A 84 12.17 7.88 -13.68
N ASP A 85 12.27 8.83 -12.76
CA ASP A 85 12.40 10.24 -13.09
C ASP A 85 13.89 10.61 -12.94
N ASN A 86 14.46 11.28 -13.95
CA ASN A 86 15.87 11.71 -13.98
C ASN A 86 16.96 10.62 -13.84
N ASN A 87 16.80 9.43 -14.42
CA ASN A 87 17.83 8.36 -14.44
C ASN A 87 18.26 7.81 -13.07
N CYS A 88 17.55 8.13 -11.99
CA CYS A 88 17.75 7.52 -10.69
C CYS A 88 16.69 6.44 -10.46
N TRP A 89 17.15 5.22 -10.19
CA TRP A 89 16.30 4.09 -9.81
C TRP A 89 15.76 4.25 -8.39
#